data_AF-A0A0F9L487-F1
#
_entry.id   AF-A0A0F9L487-F1
#
_cell.length_a   1.000
_cell.length_b   1.000
_cell.length_c   1.000
_cell.angle_alpha   90.00
_cell.angle_beta   90.00
_cell.angle_gamma   90.00
#
_symmetry.space_group_name_H-M   'P 1'
#
loop_
_entity.id
_entity.type
_entity.pdbx_description
1 polymer ?
#
loop_
_entity_poly.entity_id
_entity_poly.type
_entity_poly.pdbx_seq_one_letter_code
_entity_poly.pdbx_strand_id
1 'polypeptide(L)' 'TASGAVSIPASHMMDLATGKDLKGELHGERYNCMQCHVQQVEIPAVVENTFKEEFSSERSKYNSNLADTLNEGVK' A
#
# COMPACT_ATOMS: atom_id res chain seq x y z
N THR A 1 12.64 -20.75 4.43
CA THR A 1 13.40 -19.62 4.99
C THR A 1 12.55 -18.37 4.86
N ALA A 2 11.93 -17.90 5.93
CA ALA A 2 11.20 -16.63 5.89
C ALA A 2 12.22 -15.50 5.94
N SER A 3 12.37 -14.78 4.82
CA SER A 3 13.11 -13.51 4.81
C SER A 3 12.42 -12.58 5.81
N GLY A 4 13.15 -11.81 6.63
CA GLY A 4 12.56 -10.87 7.59
C GLY A 4 11.79 -9.69 6.96
N ALA A 5 11.50 -9.76 5.66
CA ALA A 5 10.71 -8.78 4.93
C ALA A 5 9.22 -8.99 5.20
N VAL A 6 8.50 -7.90 5.44
CA VAL A 6 7.03 -7.90 5.53
C VAL A 6 6.46 -8.27 4.15
N SER A 7 5.51 -9.20 4.12
CA SER A 7 4.83 -9.62 2.88
C SER A 7 4.00 -8.48 2.30
N ILE A 8 3.81 -8.48 0.97
CA ILE A 8 2.91 -7.54 0.30
C ILE A 8 1.47 -7.65 0.85
N PRO A 9 0.74 -6.53 1.03
CA PRO A 9 -0.64 -6.56 1.50
C PRO A 9 -1.60 -7.25 0.53
N ALA A 10 -2.74 -7.72 1.04
CA ALA A 10 -3.79 -8.39 0.25
C ALA A 10 -4.28 -7.59 -0.96
N SER A 11 -4.22 -6.25 -0.91
CA SER A 11 -4.56 -5.36 -2.03
C SER A 11 -3.74 -5.56 -3.30
N HIS A 12 -2.61 -6.28 -3.22
CA HIS A 12 -1.79 -6.63 -4.39
C HIS A 12 -2.22 -7.94 -5.06
N MET A 13 -3.04 -8.74 -4.38
CA MET A 13 -3.50 -10.06 -4.80
C MET A 13 -5.02 -10.09 -5.05
N MET A 14 -5.59 -8.93 -5.34
CA MET A 14 -7.01 -8.78 -5.68
C MET A 14 -7.17 -7.81 -6.86
N ASP A 15 -8.20 -8.03 -7.65
CA ASP A 15 -8.70 -7.05 -8.61
C ASP A 15 -9.50 -6.00 -7.84
N LEU A 16 -8.99 -4.78 -7.75
CA LEU A 16 -9.65 -3.71 -6.99
C LEU A 16 -10.87 -3.13 -7.72
N ALA A 17 -11.01 -3.33 -9.04
CA ALA A 17 -12.16 -2.86 -9.80
C ALA A 17 -13.37 -3.78 -9.60
N THR A 18 -13.12 -5.09 -9.45
CA THR A 18 -14.19 -6.09 -9.28
C THR A 18 -14.30 -6.65 -7.86
N GLY A 19 -13.30 -6.40 -7.01
CA GLY A 19 -13.19 -7.00 -5.67
C GLY A 19 -12.77 -8.47 -5.67
N LYS A 20 -12.40 -9.04 -6.82
CA LYS A 20 -12.08 -10.47 -6.95
C LYS A 20 -10.73 -10.80 -6.30
N ASP A 21 -10.74 -11.75 -5.36
CA ASP A 21 -9.52 -12.36 -4.80
C ASP A 21 -8.83 -13.27 -5.85
N LEU A 22 -7.52 -13.09 -6.02
CA LEU A 22 -6.67 -13.90 -6.90
C LEU A 22 -5.98 -15.06 -6.17
N LYS A 23 -6.39 -15.39 -4.94
CA LYS A 23 -5.97 -16.58 -4.19
C LYS A 23 -4.46 -16.67 -3.99
N GLY A 24 -3.82 -15.54 -3.73
CA GLY A 24 -2.38 -15.43 -3.50
C GLY A 24 -1.55 -15.16 -4.76
N GLU A 25 -2.17 -15.04 -5.93
CA GLU A 25 -1.49 -14.59 -7.14
C GLU A 25 -1.42 -13.05 -7.20
N LEU A 26 -0.27 -12.53 -7.63
CA LEU A 26 -0.08 -11.10 -7.83
C LEU A 26 -0.96 -10.60 -8.98
N HIS A 27 -1.72 -9.53 -8.75
CA HIS A 27 -2.51 -8.90 -9.81
C HIS A 27 -1.59 -8.31 -10.88
N GLY A 28 -1.90 -8.54 -12.16
CA GLY A 28 -1.06 -8.09 -13.28
C GLY A 28 -0.77 -6.59 -13.27
N GLU A 29 -1.75 -5.77 -12.88
CA GLU A 29 -1.60 -4.31 -12.73
C GLU A 29 -0.63 -3.89 -11.61
N ARG A 30 -0.28 -4.81 -10.70
CA ARG A 30 0.64 -4.59 -9.59
C ARG A 30 2.01 -5.23 -9.82
N TYR A 31 2.23 -5.85 -10.98
CA TYR A 31 3.49 -6.53 -11.32
C TYR A 31 4.69 -5.57 -11.32
N ASN A 32 4.51 -4.37 -11.87
CA ASN A 32 5.56 -3.37 -11.93
C ASN A 32 5.65 -2.56 -10.62
N CYS A 33 6.23 -3.15 -9.58
CA CYS A 33 6.28 -2.59 -8.22
C CYS A 33 6.78 -1.14 -8.17
N MET A 34 7.76 -0.82 -9.03
CA MET A 34 8.43 0.48 -9.10
C MET A 34 7.57 1.62 -9.66
N GLN A 35 6.38 1.32 -10.19
CA GLN A 35 5.43 2.36 -10.59
C GLN A 35 4.86 3.10 -9.37
N CYS A 36 4.83 2.46 -8.20
CA CYS A 36 4.28 3.05 -6.97
C CYS A 36 5.31 3.09 -5.83
N HIS A 37 6.16 2.07 -5.69
CA HIS A 37 7.19 2.02 -4.65
C HIS A 37 8.50 2.64 -5.15
N VAL A 38 8.90 3.75 -4.56
CA VAL A 38 10.10 4.49 -4.93
C VAL A 38 11.21 4.34 -3.89
N GLN A 39 12.46 4.17 -4.32
CA GLN A 39 13.60 4.25 -3.41
C GLN A 39 13.80 5.69 -2.94
N GLN A 40 14.19 5.83 -1.67
CA GLN A 40 14.64 7.10 -1.12
C GLN A 40 16.17 7.10 -1.04
N VAL A 41 16.78 8.26 -1.27
CA VAL A 41 18.23 8.48 -1.13
C VAL A 41 18.52 9.31 0.12
N GLU A 42 19.70 9.12 0.72
CA GLU A 42 20.10 9.82 1.94
C GLU A 42 20.60 11.24 1.64
N ILE A 43 19.66 12.15 1.33
CA ILE A 43 19.93 13.57 1.13
C ILE A 43 18.89 14.41 1.88
N PRO A 44 19.24 15.61 2.39
CA PRO A 44 18.27 16.52 2.95
C PRO A 44 17.25 16.98 1.89
N ALA A 45 16.00 17.19 2.31
CA ALA A 45 15.02 17.88 1.46
C ALA A 45 15.52 19.30 1.13
N VAL A 46 15.34 19.74 -0.12
CA VAL A 46 15.79 21.07 -0.58
C VAL A 46 15.02 22.20 0.10
N VAL A 47 13.76 21.94 0.48
CA VAL A 47 12.88 22.85 1.20
C VAL A 47 12.08 22.07 2.24
N GLU A 48 11.68 22.73 3.32
CA GLU A 48 10.85 22.13 4.37
C GLU A 48 9.46 21.72 3.83
N ASN A 49 8.97 20.56 4.26
CA ASN A 49 7.62 20.08 3.94
C ASN A 49 6.69 20.30 5.15
N THR A 50 5.59 21.04 4.94
CA THR A 50 4.59 21.36 5.98
C THR A 50 3.39 20.42 5.99
N PHE A 51 3.41 19.36 5.17
CA PHE A 51 2.40 18.31 5.17
C PHE A 51 2.31 17.65 6.55
N LYS A 52 1.09 17.42 7.02
CA LYS A 52 0.80 16.67 8.23
C LYS A 52 -0.01 15.45 7.85
N GLU A 53 0.47 14.29 8.25
CA GLU A 53 -0.21 13.04 8.06
C GLU A 53 -1.45 12.94 8.94
N GLU A 54 -2.55 12.43 8.37
CA GLU A 54 -3.77 12.14 9.10
C GLU A 54 -4.09 10.66 8.94
N PHE A 55 -4.15 9.95 10.06
CA PHE A 55 -4.46 8.54 10.10
C PHE A 55 -5.71 8.32 10.95
N SER A 56 -6.61 7.46 10.47
CA SER A 56 -7.80 7.05 11.23
C SER A 56 -7.48 6.19 12.46
N SER A 57 -6.26 5.65 12.56
CA SER A 57 -5.77 4.92 13.74
C SER A 57 -4.24 4.94 13.83
N GLU A 58 -3.70 4.72 15.03
CA GLU A 58 -2.25 4.58 15.25
C GLU A 58 -1.62 3.42 14.46
N ARG A 59 -2.40 2.36 14.20
CA ARG A 59 -1.94 1.20 13.43
C ARG A 59 -1.71 1.53 11.95
N SER A 60 -2.47 2.48 11.41
CA SER A 60 -2.41 2.88 10.00
C SER A 60 -1.10 3.57 9.62
N LYS A 61 -0.28 3.97 10.60
CA LYS A 61 1.08 4.49 10.40
C LYS A 61 2.05 3.46 9.80
N TYR A 62 1.80 2.17 10.05
CA TYR A 62 2.75 1.10 9.71
C TYR A 62 2.17 0.05 8.76
N ASN A 63 0.84 0.00 8.58
CA ASN A 63 0.17 -1.02 7.77
C ASN A 63 -1.06 -0.43 7.07
N SER A 64 -1.42 -1.00 5.92
CA SER A 64 -2.64 -0.64 5.18
C SER A 64 -3.79 -1.59 5.50
N ASN A 65 -5.01 -1.06 5.62
CA ASN A 65 -6.28 -1.78 5.69
C ASN A 65 -7.16 -1.51 4.46
N LEU A 66 -6.56 -1.14 3.31
CA LEU A 66 -7.28 -0.72 2.11
C LEU A 66 -8.30 -1.76 1.64
N ALA A 67 -7.99 -3.06 1.75
CA ALA A 67 -8.91 -4.12 1.35
C ALA A 67 -10.25 -4.07 2.12
N ASP A 68 -10.23 -3.60 3.37
CA ASP A 68 -11.40 -3.51 4.24
C ASP A 68 -12.16 -2.19 4.04
N THR A 69 -11.45 -1.12 3.68
CA THR A 69 -11.98 0.25 3.65
C THR A 69 -12.17 0.83 2.25
N LEU A 70 -11.83 0.10 1.18
CA LEU A 70 -11.88 0.61 -0.20
C LEU A 70 -13.23 1.19 -0.59
N ASN A 71 -14.32 0.62 -0.07
CA ASN A 71 -15.69 1.01 -0.37
C ASN A 71 -16.36 1.81 0.77
N GLU A 72 -15.59 2.27 1.75
CA GLU A 72 -16.12 3.11 2.82
C GLU A 72 -16.70 4.40 2.23
N GLY A 73 -17.96 4.70 2.55
CA GLY A 73 -18.66 5.88 2.03
C GLY A 73 -19.35 5.73 0.68
N VAL A 74 -19.24 4.57 0.01
CA VAL A 74 -20.01 4.25 -1.21
C VAL A 74 -21.41 3.77 -0.81
N LYS A 75 -22.46 4.41 -1.36
CA LYS A 75 -23.87 4.03 -1.22
C LYS A 75 -24.44 3.52 -2.54
#